data_AF-A0A950Z7K7-F1
#
_entry.id   AF-A0A950Z7K7-F1
#
_cell.length_a   1.000
_cell.length_b   1.000
_cell.length_c   1.000
_cell.angle_alpha   90.00
_cell.angle_beta   90.00
_cell.angle_gamma   90.00
#
_symmetry.space_group_name_H-M   'P 1'
#
loop_
_entity.id
_entity.type
_entity.pdbx_description
1 polymer ?
#
loop_
_entity_poly.entity_id
_entity_poly.type
_entity_poly.pdbx_seq_one_letter_code
_entity_poly.pdbx_strand_id
1 'polypeptide(L)'
;MIYVQKDGQQLGPFEVDQLHEQLQSGAISPEDYAWQEGLAEWMVLQDLLAALQAAAAAADPAAGEGAAQETGEKPLRAFALSHLRAGKEPEEVVAKLIEMGVPKDRAKPLVQGVFDENAAILDTLRLKEQLDPKVLYPTLLGGLLALLTGSIIWGVFSVLTGGDRRFMGPVIGALCALGPIYFSGGRRGKVTQVIATGWALIAYFAMHLFFLYYFASDYMNRAGLGMFTEGNQPLDEVVAFYKSHPSRLLTIWDLIFFPLTLVVPWFLAGKRKKA
;
A
#
# COMPACT_ATOMS: atom_id res chain seq x y z
N MET A 1 -11.56 27.12 -22.87
CA MET A 1 -10.90 27.15 -24.18
C MET A 1 -10.64 25.73 -24.64
N ILE A 2 -11.05 25.37 -25.85
CA ILE A 2 -10.96 24.01 -26.40
C ILE A 2 -10.06 24.03 -27.65
N TYR A 3 -9.18 23.05 -27.76
CA TYR A 3 -8.32 22.82 -28.91
C TYR A 3 -8.78 21.58 -29.65
N VAL A 4 -8.73 21.58 -30.97
CA VAL A 4 -9.12 20.44 -31.81
C VAL A 4 -7.93 20.06 -32.69
N GLN A 5 -7.62 18.78 -32.79
CA GLN A 5 -6.58 18.24 -33.63
C GLN A 5 -7.21 17.61 -34.87
N LYS A 6 -6.90 18.18 -36.03
CA LYS A 6 -7.35 17.70 -37.34
C LYS A 6 -6.18 17.60 -38.29
N ASP A 7 -6.05 16.47 -38.99
CA ASP A 7 -4.97 16.19 -39.96
C ASP A 7 -3.55 16.44 -39.39
N GLY A 8 -3.36 16.20 -38.10
CA GLY A 8 -2.09 16.42 -37.39
C GLY A 8 -1.79 17.89 -37.04
N GLN A 9 -2.70 18.83 -37.34
CA GLN A 9 -2.61 20.23 -36.93
C GLN A 9 -3.55 20.52 -35.76
N GLN A 10 -3.08 21.34 -34.82
CA GLN A 10 -3.89 21.83 -33.71
C GLN A 10 -4.57 23.15 -34.11
N LEU A 11 -5.89 23.16 -34.02
CA LEU A 11 -6.77 24.29 -34.29
C LEU A 11 -7.34 24.83 -32.96
N GLY A 12 -7.59 26.13 -32.92
CA GLY A 12 -8.14 26.84 -31.75
C GLY A 12 -7.14 27.81 -31.10
N PRO A 13 -7.44 28.31 -29.89
CA PRO A 13 -8.54 27.89 -29.01
C PRO A 13 -9.92 28.33 -29.53
N PHE A 14 -10.92 27.46 -29.36
CA PHE A 14 -12.34 27.74 -29.63
C PHE A 14 -13.13 27.83 -28.32
N GLU A 15 -14.19 28.64 -28.35
CA GLU A 15 -15.28 28.57 -27.38
C GLU A 15 -16.33 27.53 -27.81
N VAL A 16 -17.17 27.08 -26.88
CA VAL A 16 -18.16 26.02 -27.14
C VAL A 16 -19.12 26.41 -28.28
N ASP A 17 -19.54 27.67 -28.32
CA ASP A 17 -20.43 28.17 -29.37
C ASP A 17 -19.74 28.20 -30.75
N GLN A 18 -18.44 28.52 -30.79
CA GLN A 18 -17.65 28.54 -32.02
C GLN A 18 -17.42 27.12 -32.58
N LEU A 19 -17.32 26.10 -31.74
CA LEU A 19 -17.21 24.71 -32.19
C LEU A 19 -18.44 24.26 -32.97
N HIS A 20 -19.63 24.77 -32.61
CA HIS A 20 -20.86 24.42 -33.31
C HIS A 20 -20.85 24.97 -34.75
N GLU A 21 -20.37 26.19 -34.95
CA GLU A 21 -20.19 26.78 -36.28
C GLU A 21 -19.14 26.03 -37.11
N GLN A 22 -18.03 25.62 -36.48
CA GLN A 22 -16.95 24.87 -37.15
C GLN A 22 -17.35 23.44 -37.53
N LEU A 23 -18.25 22.81 -36.75
CA LEU A 23 -18.85 21.53 -37.09
C LEU A 23 -19.85 21.67 -38.25
N GLN A 24 -20.66 22.72 -38.26
CA GLN A 24 -21.61 22.99 -39.35
C GLN A 24 -20.92 23.34 -40.67
N SER A 25 -19.77 24.03 -40.62
CA SER A 25 -18.97 24.34 -41.80
C SER A 25 -18.16 23.14 -42.33
N GLY A 26 -18.10 22.03 -41.58
CA GLY A 26 -17.28 20.85 -41.89
C GLY A 26 -15.76 21.08 -41.68
N ALA A 27 -15.38 22.22 -41.12
CA ALA A 27 -14.00 22.57 -40.85
C ALA A 27 -13.37 21.65 -39.77
N ILE A 28 -14.19 21.10 -38.87
CA ILE A 28 -13.82 20.05 -37.90
C ILE A 28 -14.86 18.93 -37.93
N SER A 29 -14.43 17.71 -37.59
CA SER A 29 -15.27 16.52 -37.52
C SER A 29 -15.63 16.17 -36.07
N PRO A 30 -16.82 15.60 -35.79
CA PRO A 30 -17.15 15.08 -34.46
C PRO A 30 -16.18 14.03 -33.93
N GLU A 31 -15.52 13.31 -34.86
CA GLU A 31 -14.55 12.24 -34.58
C GLU A 31 -13.12 12.77 -34.33
N ASP A 32 -12.88 14.07 -34.55
CA ASP A 32 -11.57 14.67 -34.31
C ASP A 32 -11.25 14.68 -32.81
N TYR A 33 -9.95 14.63 -32.49
CA TYR A 33 -9.51 14.71 -31.10
C TYR A 33 -9.58 16.15 -30.62
N ALA A 34 -10.13 16.36 -29.43
CA ALA A 34 -10.21 17.64 -28.77
C ALA A 34 -9.59 17.57 -27.36
N TRP A 35 -9.05 18.69 -26.92
CA TRP A 35 -8.47 18.85 -25.60
C TRP A 35 -8.90 20.18 -25.00
N GLN A 36 -9.22 20.15 -23.71
CA GLN A 36 -9.57 21.32 -22.94
C GLN A 36 -8.58 21.47 -21.79
N GLU A 37 -8.27 22.72 -21.47
CA GLU A 37 -7.42 23.08 -20.33
C GLU A 37 -7.90 22.40 -19.04
N GLY A 38 -7.04 21.55 -18.46
CA GLY A 38 -7.34 20.71 -17.29
C GLY A 38 -7.46 19.20 -17.57
N LEU A 39 -7.56 18.78 -18.83
CA LEU A 39 -7.53 17.36 -19.20
C LEU A 39 -6.10 16.83 -19.31
N ALA A 40 -5.88 15.58 -18.95
CA ALA A 40 -4.57 14.94 -19.05
C ALA A 40 -4.28 14.41 -20.46
N GLU A 41 -5.32 14.06 -21.21
CA GLU A 41 -5.23 13.44 -22.54
C GLU A 41 -6.28 14.03 -23.49
N TRP A 42 -6.03 13.91 -24.78
CA TRP A 42 -6.97 14.26 -25.84
C TRP A 42 -8.13 13.26 -25.87
N MET A 43 -9.33 13.75 -26.11
CA MET A 43 -10.55 12.94 -26.17
C MET A 43 -11.33 13.26 -27.44
N VAL A 44 -12.23 12.40 -27.89
CA VAL A 44 -13.00 12.67 -29.12
C VAL A 44 -13.92 13.88 -28.91
N LEU A 45 -14.00 14.77 -29.91
CA LEU A 45 -14.71 16.05 -29.82
C LEU A 45 -16.18 15.87 -29.43
N GLN A 46 -16.85 14.86 -29.99
CA GLN A 46 -18.23 14.55 -29.63
C GLN A 46 -18.39 14.20 -28.14
N ASP A 47 -17.42 13.48 -27.55
CA ASP A 47 -17.47 13.02 -26.16
C ASP A 47 -17.21 14.20 -25.22
N LEU A 48 -16.31 15.10 -25.61
CA LEU A 48 -16.04 16.35 -24.89
C LEU A 48 -17.28 17.25 -24.86
N LEU A 49 -17.94 17.45 -26.01
CA LEU A 49 -19.17 18.27 -26.07
C LEU A 49 -20.29 17.67 -25.23
N ALA A 50 -20.47 16.34 -25.28
CA ALA A 50 -21.47 15.65 -24.46
C ALA A 50 -21.20 15.84 -22.96
N ALA A 51 -19.94 15.77 -22.54
CA ALA A 51 -19.54 16.00 -21.15
C ALA A 51 -19.82 17.45 -20.69
N LEU A 52 -19.53 18.43 -21.54
CA LEU A 52 -19.79 19.86 -21.26
C LEU A 52 -21.28 20.17 -21.19
N GLN A 53 -22.08 19.60 -22.09
CA GLN A 53 -23.51 19.81 -22.11
C GLN A 53 -24.21 19.14 -20.92
N ALA A 54 -23.71 17.99 -20.48
CA ALA A 54 -24.16 17.34 -19.24
C ALA A 54 -23.81 18.17 -17.99
N ALA A 55 -22.64 18.81 -17.96
CA ALA A 55 -22.26 19.72 -16.89
C ALA A 55 -23.13 20.99 -16.84
N ALA A 56 -23.47 21.55 -18.01
CA ALA A 56 -24.37 22.70 -18.11
C ALA A 56 -25.82 22.36 -17.70
N ALA A 57 -26.32 21.19 -18.10
CA ALA A 57 -27.64 20.72 -17.71
C ALA A 57 -27.75 20.40 -16.21
N ALA A 58 -26.64 20.02 -15.56
CA ALA A 58 -26.59 19.78 -14.12
C ALA A 58 -26.64 21.07 -13.27
N ALA A 59 -26.57 22.25 -13.88
CA ALA A 59 -26.66 23.56 -13.22
C ALA A 59 -28.09 24.14 -13.18
N ASP A 60 -29.05 23.56 -13.91
CA ASP A 60 -30.46 23.94 -13.85
C ASP A 60 -31.23 22.95 -12.94
N PRO A 61 -31.73 23.35 -11.76
CA PRO A 61 -32.30 22.42 -10.78
C PRO A 61 -33.71 21.92 -11.14
N ALA A 62 -34.35 22.43 -12.20
CA ALA A 62 -35.80 22.31 -12.36
C ALA A 62 -36.30 21.29 -13.41
N ALA A 63 -35.44 20.66 -14.22
CA ALA A 63 -35.92 19.83 -15.33
C ALA A 63 -35.19 18.48 -15.45
N GLY A 64 -35.74 17.44 -14.83
CA GLY A 64 -35.49 16.05 -15.26
C GLY A 64 -34.84 15.13 -14.23
N GLU A 65 -35.45 15.01 -13.05
CA GLU A 65 -34.93 14.19 -11.94
C GLU A 65 -34.92 12.66 -12.20
N GLY A 66 -35.56 12.15 -13.26
CA GLY A 66 -35.61 10.71 -13.53
C GLY A 66 -34.80 10.21 -14.74
N ALA A 67 -34.77 10.98 -15.84
CA ALA A 67 -34.16 10.52 -17.11
C ALA A 67 -32.73 11.03 -17.33
N ALA A 68 -32.38 12.19 -16.75
CA ALA A 68 -31.03 12.78 -16.87
C ALA A 68 -30.04 12.21 -15.83
N GLN A 69 -30.53 11.64 -14.72
CA GLN A 69 -29.68 10.97 -13.73
C GLN A 69 -29.03 9.71 -14.31
N GLU A 70 -29.75 8.85 -15.05
CA GLU A 70 -29.15 7.63 -15.63
C GLU A 70 -28.17 7.90 -16.80
N THR A 71 -28.37 8.99 -17.55
CA THR A 71 -27.52 9.34 -18.70
C THR A 71 -26.27 10.11 -18.29
N GLY A 72 -26.35 11.02 -17.32
CA GLY A 72 -25.21 11.77 -16.79
C GLY A 72 -24.37 10.99 -15.76
N GLU A 73 -24.94 10.01 -15.07
CA GLU A 73 -24.22 9.23 -14.05
C GLU A 73 -23.27 8.19 -14.65
N LYS A 74 -23.61 7.61 -15.81
CA LYS A 74 -22.74 6.64 -16.52
C LYS A 74 -21.32 7.16 -16.81
N PRO A 75 -21.13 8.34 -17.43
CA PRO A 75 -19.79 8.87 -17.68
C PRO A 75 -19.04 9.19 -16.39
N LEU A 76 -19.72 9.69 -15.35
CA LEU A 76 -19.14 9.97 -14.03
C LEU A 76 -18.67 8.67 -13.34
N ARG A 77 -19.46 7.60 -13.43
CA ARG A 77 -19.09 6.27 -12.92
C ARG A 77 -17.93 5.67 -13.70
N ALA A 78 -17.92 5.80 -15.02
CA ALA A 78 -16.82 5.35 -15.86
C ALA A 78 -15.52 6.10 -15.54
N PHE A 79 -15.61 7.42 -15.30
CA PHE A 79 -14.50 8.25 -14.82
C PHE A 79 -14.01 7.80 -13.45
N ALA A 80 -14.93 7.59 -12.49
CA ALA A 80 -14.56 7.14 -11.16
C ALA A 80 -13.85 5.78 -11.23
N LEU A 81 -14.39 4.84 -12.03
CA LEU A 81 -13.81 3.52 -12.22
C LEU A 81 -12.44 3.57 -12.89
N SER A 82 -12.24 4.41 -13.90
CA SER A 82 -10.94 4.53 -14.59
C SER A 82 -9.85 5.04 -13.65
N HIS A 83 -10.16 6.07 -12.85
CA HIS A 83 -9.22 6.60 -11.87
C HIS A 83 -8.95 5.62 -10.71
N LEU A 84 -9.98 4.90 -10.24
CA LEU A 84 -9.78 3.85 -9.22
C LEU A 84 -8.93 2.70 -9.76
N ARG A 85 -9.13 2.28 -11.03
CA ARG A 85 -8.29 1.27 -11.69
C ARG A 85 -6.84 1.74 -11.90
N ALA A 86 -6.64 3.03 -12.09
CA ALA A 86 -5.32 3.66 -12.14
C ALA A 86 -4.64 3.75 -10.74
N GLY A 87 -5.28 3.26 -9.69
CA GLY A 87 -4.73 3.20 -8.32
C GLY A 87 -4.97 4.46 -7.48
N LYS A 88 -5.75 5.43 -7.97
CA LYS A 88 -6.10 6.65 -7.22
C LYS A 88 -7.02 6.34 -6.05
N GLU A 89 -6.90 7.13 -4.97
CA GLU A 89 -7.74 6.94 -3.79
C GLU A 89 -9.16 7.50 -4.02
N PRO A 90 -10.19 6.89 -3.43
CA PRO A 90 -11.58 7.35 -3.57
C PRO A 90 -11.75 8.84 -3.25
N GLU A 91 -11.06 9.35 -2.23
CA GLU A 91 -11.12 10.76 -1.83
C GLU A 91 -10.53 11.71 -2.89
N GLU A 92 -9.47 11.28 -3.58
CA GLU A 92 -8.84 12.07 -4.65
C GLU A 92 -9.76 12.09 -5.89
N VAL A 93 -10.42 10.97 -6.19
CA VAL A 93 -11.41 10.89 -7.26
C VAL A 93 -12.62 11.78 -6.93
N VAL A 94 -13.09 11.77 -5.68
CA VAL A 94 -14.17 12.68 -5.23
C VAL A 94 -13.74 14.14 -5.35
N ALA A 95 -12.53 14.50 -4.92
CA ALA A 95 -12.03 15.87 -5.05
C ALA A 95 -11.99 16.32 -6.52
N LYS A 96 -11.53 15.44 -7.41
CA LYS A 96 -11.47 15.75 -8.85
C LYS A 96 -12.85 15.88 -9.49
N LEU A 97 -13.83 15.08 -9.06
CA LEU A 97 -15.22 15.25 -9.48
C LEU A 97 -15.78 16.60 -9.03
N ILE A 98 -15.46 17.03 -7.81
CA ILE A 98 -15.87 18.35 -7.29
C ILE A 98 -15.24 19.48 -8.10
N GLU A 99 -13.95 19.36 -8.46
CA GLU A 99 -13.27 20.32 -9.34
C GLU A 99 -13.91 20.41 -10.73
N MET A 100 -14.43 19.29 -11.25
CA MET A 100 -15.16 19.23 -12.52
C MET A 100 -16.62 19.74 -12.42
N GLY A 101 -17.01 20.33 -11.28
CA GLY A 101 -18.33 20.91 -11.07
C GLY A 101 -19.39 19.94 -10.54
N VAL A 102 -19.00 18.71 -10.14
CA VAL A 102 -19.95 17.76 -9.54
C VAL A 102 -20.20 18.14 -8.08
N PRO A 103 -21.47 18.34 -7.67
CA PRO A 103 -21.79 18.63 -6.28
C PRO A 103 -21.31 17.53 -5.32
N LYS A 104 -20.76 17.92 -4.15
CA LYS A 104 -20.13 17.01 -3.18
C LYS A 104 -21.09 15.93 -2.65
N ASP A 105 -22.35 16.31 -2.47
CA ASP A 105 -23.49 15.45 -2.11
C ASP A 105 -23.74 14.34 -3.13
N ARG A 106 -23.39 14.55 -4.40
CA ARG A 106 -23.45 13.52 -5.46
C ARG A 106 -22.13 12.80 -5.69
N ALA A 107 -21.00 13.52 -5.68
CA ALA A 107 -19.68 12.95 -5.96
C ALA A 107 -19.28 11.86 -4.95
N LYS A 108 -19.54 12.08 -3.67
CA LYS A 108 -19.15 11.14 -2.60
C LYS A 108 -19.88 9.78 -2.69
N PRO A 109 -21.22 9.71 -2.71
CA PRO A 109 -21.91 8.43 -2.80
C PRO A 109 -21.68 7.73 -4.14
N LEU A 110 -21.47 8.48 -5.23
CA LEU A 110 -21.18 7.90 -6.55
C LEU A 110 -19.85 7.15 -6.55
N VAL A 111 -18.77 7.79 -6.10
CA VAL A 111 -17.45 7.14 -6.05
C VAL A 111 -17.45 5.97 -5.07
N GLN A 112 -18.14 6.11 -3.93
CA GLN A 112 -18.28 5.03 -2.97
C GLN A 112 -19.02 3.83 -3.57
N GLY A 113 -20.15 4.06 -4.25
CA GLY A 113 -20.89 3.00 -4.93
C GLY A 113 -20.05 2.27 -5.98
N VAL A 114 -19.31 3.01 -6.81
CA VAL A 114 -18.41 2.42 -7.81
C VAL A 114 -17.27 1.63 -7.16
N PHE A 115 -16.71 2.16 -6.08
CA PHE A 115 -15.66 1.48 -5.33
C PHE A 115 -16.15 0.18 -4.71
N ASP A 116 -17.32 0.20 -4.07
CA ASP A 116 -17.92 -0.96 -3.41
C ASP A 116 -18.34 -2.03 -4.43
N GLU A 117 -18.95 -1.63 -5.54
CA GLU A 117 -19.33 -2.53 -6.64
C GLU A 117 -18.12 -3.20 -7.30
N ASN A 118 -17.01 -2.46 -7.45
CA ASN A 118 -15.80 -2.94 -8.12
C ASN A 118 -14.70 -3.40 -7.13
N ALA A 119 -15.02 -3.51 -5.84
CA ALA A 119 -14.03 -3.76 -4.79
C ALA A 119 -13.16 -5.00 -5.07
N ALA A 120 -13.78 -6.09 -5.52
CA ALA A 120 -13.06 -7.32 -5.87
C ALA A 120 -12.04 -7.10 -6.99
N ILE A 121 -12.41 -6.37 -8.05
CA ILE A 121 -11.52 -6.09 -9.19
C ILE A 121 -10.40 -5.15 -8.74
N LEU A 122 -10.73 -4.08 -8.02
CA LEU A 122 -9.76 -3.11 -7.53
C LEU A 122 -8.74 -3.76 -6.58
N ASP A 123 -9.19 -4.68 -5.72
CA ASP A 123 -8.32 -5.45 -4.83
C ASP A 123 -7.37 -6.36 -5.63
N THR A 124 -7.84 -7.01 -6.70
CA THR A 124 -6.94 -7.82 -7.55
C THR A 124 -5.89 -6.99 -8.28
N LEU A 125 -6.25 -5.79 -8.74
CA LEU A 125 -5.32 -4.87 -9.40
C LEU A 125 -4.27 -4.37 -8.41
N ARG A 126 -4.70 -3.96 -7.21
CA ARG A 126 -3.80 -3.56 -6.12
C ARG A 126 -2.88 -4.70 -5.68
N LEU A 127 -3.38 -5.94 -5.67
CA LEU A 127 -2.57 -7.12 -5.36
C LEU A 127 -1.49 -7.32 -6.44
N LYS A 128 -1.85 -7.25 -7.72
CA LYS A 128 -0.89 -7.38 -8.83
C LYS A 128 0.18 -6.30 -8.79
N GLU A 129 -0.19 -5.04 -8.52
CA GLU A 129 0.77 -3.95 -8.39
C GLU A 129 1.74 -4.18 -7.23
N GLN A 130 1.25 -4.68 -6.09
CA GLN A 130 2.09 -4.98 -4.93
C GLN A 130 2.98 -6.22 -5.12
N LEU A 131 2.55 -7.17 -5.97
CA LEU A 131 3.32 -8.34 -6.35
C LEU A 131 4.27 -8.07 -7.52
N ASP A 132 4.28 -6.85 -8.08
CA ASP A 132 5.22 -6.48 -9.14
C ASP A 132 6.67 -6.69 -8.64
N PRO A 133 7.51 -7.41 -9.40
CA PRO A 133 8.90 -7.66 -9.03
C PRO A 133 9.70 -6.41 -8.63
N LYS A 134 9.38 -5.25 -9.23
CA LYS A 134 10.02 -3.96 -8.93
C LYS A 134 9.74 -3.47 -7.51
N VAL A 135 8.64 -3.89 -6.89
CA VAL A 135 8.28 -3.56 -5.51
C VAL A 135 8.63 -4.72 -4.58
N LEU A 136 8.38 -5.95 -5.01
CA LEU A 136 8.54 -7.14 -4.19
C LEU A 136 10.01 -7.42 -3.84
N TYR A 137 10.92 -7.40 -4.82
CA TYR A 137 12.33 -7.70 -4.59
C TYR A 137 13.02 -6.74 -3.60
N PRO A 138 12.93 -5.41 -3.74
CA PRO A 138 13.53 -4.51 -2.76
C PRO A 138 12.90 -4.64 -1.37
N THR A 139 11.61 -4.98 -1.28
CA THR A 139 10.95 -5.25 0.01
C THR A 139 11.53 -6.49 0.70
N LEU A 140 11.70 -7.59 -0.05
CA LEU A 140 12.30 -8.82 0.46
C LEU A 140 13.78 -8.61 0.84
N LEU A 141 14.54 -7.92 -0.01
CA LEU A 141 15.94 -7.62 0.23
C LEU A 141 16.12 -6.71 1.45
N GLY A 142 15.26 -5.69 1.59
CA GLY A 142 15.23 -4.81 2.77
C GLY A 142 14.92 -5.58 4.06
N GLY A 143 14.00 -6.56 4.01
CA GLY A 143 13.74 -7.46 5.14
C GLY A 143 14.95 -8.32 5.51
N LEU A 144 15.62 -8.91 4.51
CA LEU A 144 16.82 -9.71 4.74
C LEU A 144 17.98 -8.90 5.33
N LEU A 145 18.24 -7.70 4.79
CA LEU A 145 19.30 -6.81 5.30
C LEU A 145 19.01 -6.33 6.72
N ALA A 146 17.74 -6.04 7.03
CA ALA A 146 17.32 -5.68 8.38
C ALA A 146 17.53 -6.85 9.36
N LEU A 147 17.25 -8.08 8.92
CA LEU A 147 17.49 -9.28 9.71
C LEU A 147 18.99 -9.49 9.99
N LEU A 148 19.85 -9.31 8.99
CA LEU A 148 21.30 -9.44 9.15
C LEU A 148 21.87 -8.35 10.08
N THR A 149 21.53 -7.09 9.84
CA THR A 149 22.03 -5.96 10.64
C THR A 149 21.51 -6.00 12.07
N GLY A 150 20.23 -6.33 12.26
CA GLY A 150 19.64 -6.57 13.58
C GLY A 150 20.36 -7.68 14.33
N SER A 151 20.68 -8.79 13.65
CA SER A 151 21.40 -9.93 14.24
C SER A 151 22.84 -9.59 14.65
N ILE A 152 23.57 -8.83 13.83
CA ILE A 152 24.96 -8.43 14.11
C ILE A 152 25.01 -7.45 15.29
N ILE A 153 24.18 -6.40 15.26
CA ILE A 153 24.12 -5.40 16.35
C ILE A 153 23.75 -6.09 17.67
N TRP A 154 22.83 -7.05 17.61
CA TRP A 154 22.44 -7.85 18.76
C TRP A 154 23.57 -8.73 19.31
N GLY A 155 24.27 -9.48 18.44
CA GLY A 155 25.36 -10.35 18.84
C GLY A 155 26.49 -9.58 19.54
N VAL A 156 26.76 -8.36 19.10
CA VAL A 156 27.73 -7.47 19.77
C VAL A 156 27.20 -7.00 21.13
N PHE A 157 25.94 -6.57 21.21
CA PHE A 157 25.37 -6.06 22.46
C PHE A 157 25.25 -7.13 23.56
N SER A 158 24.93 -8.38 23.19
CA SER A 158 24.80 -9.49 24.14
C SER A 158 26.14 -9.86 24.79
N VAL A 159 27.22 -9.80 24.01
CA VAL A 159 28.60 -10.00 24.50
C VAL A 159 29.00 -8.86 25.45
N LEU A 160 28.69 -7.61 25.11
CA LEU A 160 29.05 -6.44 25.92
C LEU A 160 28.31 -6.35 27.26
N THR A 161 27.09 -6.88 27.34
CA THR A 161 26.24 -6.79 28.54
C THR A 161 26.30 -8.02 29.44
N GLY A 162 27.15 -9.00 29.13
CA GLY A 162 27.29 -10.22 29.93
C GLY A 162 26.03 -11.09 29.94
N GLY A 163 25.18 -10.98 28.91
CA GLY A 163 23.98 -11.82 28.76
C GLY A 163 22.82 -11.46 29.69
N ASP A 164 22.74 -10.23 30.22
CA ASP A 164 21.62 -9.83 31.07
C ASP A 164 20.29 -9.80 30.27
N ARG A 165 19.36 -10.67 30.69
CA ARG A 165 18.12 -10.99 29.99
C ARG A 165 17.12 -9.85 29.90
N ARG A 166 17.33 -8.80 30.69
CA ARG A 166 16.40 -7.69 30.92
C ARG A 166 16.28 -6.72 29.74
N PHE A 167 17.25 -6.71 28.83
CA PHE A 167 17.29 -5.80 27.68
C PHE A 167 17.15 -6.51 26.32
N MET A 168 16.76 -7.80 26.32
CA MET A 168 16.99 -8.72 25.20
C MET A 168 16.03 -8.66 23.99
N GLY A 169 14.87 -8.01 24.08
CA GLY A 169 13.82 -8.09 23.03
C GLY A 169 13.41 -6.80 22.28
N PRO A 170 13.31 -5.61 22.91
CA PRO A 170 12.51 -4.52 22.35
C PRO A 170 13.14 -3.77 21.17
N VAL A 171 14.45 -3.53 21.21
CA VAL A 171 15.10 -2.60 20.28
C VAL A 171 15.22 -3.21 18.88
N ILE A 172 15.40 -4.53 18.78
CA ILE A 172 15.67 -5.21 17.50
C ILE A 172 14.39 -5.64 16.79
N GLY A 173 13.36 -6.09 17.52
CA GLY A 173 12.05 -6.36 16.92
C GLY A 173 11.45 -5.10 16.25
N ALA A 174 11.66 -3.94 16.86
CA ALA A 174 11.26 -2.65 16.30
C ALA A 174 12.13 -2.22 15.10
N LEU A 175 13.45 -2.45 15.14
CA LEU A 175 14.37 -2.12 14.04
C LEU A 175 14.21 -3.03 12.81
N CYS A 176 13.97 -4.33 13.01
CA CYS A 176 13.74 -5.29 11.92
C CYS A 176 12.44 -4.98 11.16
N ALA A 177 11.39 -4.50 11.84
CA ALA A 177 10.15 -4.07 11.20
C ALA A 177 10.32 -2.78 10.36
N LEU A 178 11.31 -1.94 10.67
CA LEU A 178 11.56 -0.68 9.95
C LEU A 178 12.24 -0.88 8.59
N GLY A 179 13.05 -1.93 8.41
CA GLY A 179 13.81 -2.18 7.18
C GLY A 179 12.96 -2.34 5.91
N PRO A 180 12.02 -3.30 5.86
CA PRO A 180 11.11 -3.46 4.72
C PRO A 180 10.33 -2.19 4.38
N ILE A 181 9.95 -1.42 5.40
CA ILE A 181 9.15 -0.19 5.28
C ILE A 181 9.98 0.98 4.73
N TYR A 182 11.27 1.02 5.03
CA TYR A 182 12.19 2.05 4.52
C TYR A 182 12.61 1.77 3.06
N PHE A 183 12.88 0.50 2.73
CA PHE A 183 13.32 0.10 1.39
C PHE A 183 12.20 0.00 0.35
N SER A 184 10.92 0.00 0.74
CA SER A 184 9.79 -0.01 -0.20
C SER A 184 9.51 1.35 -0.88
N GLY A 185 10.35 2.36 -0.65
CA GLY A 185 10.26 3.65 -1.36
C GLY A 185 8.95 4.41 -1.12
N GLY A 186 8.26 4.15 0.01
CA GLY A 186 7.00 4.82 0.37
C GLY A 186 5.73 4.17 -0.18
N ARG A 187 5.82 3.11 -0.99
CA ARG A 187 4.64 2.31 -1.41
C ARG A 187 4.27 1.33 -0.31
N ARG A 188 3.36 1.74 0.58
CA ARG A 188 3.01 1.03 1.81
C ARG A 188 1.67 0.30 1.69
N GLY A 189 1.62 -0.71 0.83
CA GLY A 189 0.45 -1.57 0.66
C GLY A 189 0.27 -2.61 1.77
N LYS A 190 -0.89 -3.28 1.82
CA LYS A 190 -1.20 -4.36 2.78
C LYS A 190 -0.22 -5.54 2.64
N VAL A 191 0.20 -5.89 1.42
CA VAL A 191 1.13 -7.01 1.16
C VAL A 191 2.50 -6.73 1.77
N THR A 192 3.03 -5.51 1.64
CA THR A 192 4.30 -5.10 2.26
C THR A 192 4.27 -5.28 3.78
N GLN A 193 3.13 -4.99 4.42
CA GLN A 193 2.96 -5.14 5.86
C GLN A 193 2.88 -6.60 6.29
N VAL A 194 2.20 -7.45 5.50
CA VAL A 194 2.19 -8.91 5.72
C VAL A 194 3.61 -9.47 5.60
N ILE A 195 4.36 -9.08 4.57
CA ILE A 195 5.75 -9.51 4.37
C ILE A 195 6.63 -9.04 5.55
N ALA A 196 6.52 -7.77 5.94
CA ALA A 196 7.26 -7.22 7.08
C ALA A 196 6.93 -7.96 8.40
N THR A 197 5.66 -8.29 8.62
CA THR A 197 5.21 -9.08 9.78
C THR A 197 5.82 -10.48 9.72
N GLY A 198 5.82 -11.13 8.55
CA GLY A 198 6.46 -12.43 8.36
C GLY A 198 7.95 -12.41 8.71
N TRP A 199 8.69 -11.41 8.22
CA TRP A 199 10.10 -11.23 8.58
C TRP A 199 10.32 -10.99 10.07
N ALA A 200 9.48 -10.18 10.71
CA ALA A 200 9.56 -9.91 12.15
C ALA A 200 9.32 -11.18 12.98
N LEU A 201 8.37 -12.04 12.57
CA LEU A 201 8.12 -13.32 13.21
C LEU A 201 9.30 -14.29 13.02
N ILE A 202 9.83 -14.41 11.80
CA ILE A 202 11.00 -15.25 11.53
C ILE A 202 12.18 -14.82 12.40
N ALA A 203 12.47 -13.52 12.47
CA ALA A 203 13.54 -12.99 13.32
C ALA A 203 13.29 -13.28 14.81
N TYR A 204 12.07 -13.10 15.30
CA TYR A 204 11.69 -13.38 16.68
C TYR A 204 11.91 -14.86 17.06
N PHE A 205 11.45 -15.79 16.22
CA PHE A 205 11.60 -17.22 16.47
C PHE A 205 13.04 -17.72 16.29
N ALA A 206 13.77 -17.21 15.28
CA ALA A 206 15.18 -17.53 15.09
C ALA A 206 16.02 -17.10 16.29
N MET A 207 15.74 -15.90 16.83
CA MET A 207 16.38 -15.42 18.06
C MET A 207 16.06 -16.32 19.27
N HIS A 208 14.80 -16.72 19.43
CA HIS A 208 14.40 -17.67 20.47
C HIS A 208 15.16 -19.00 20.35
N LEU A 209 15.21 -19.59 19.15
CA LEU A 209 15.91 -20.85 18.91
C LEU A 209 17.41 -20.77 19.22
N PHE A 210 18.07 -19.69 18.79
CA PHE A 210 19.47 -19.46 19.13
C PHE A 210 19.68 -19.37 20.64
N PHE A 211 18.80 -18.65 21.34
CA PHE A 211 18.87 -18.49 22.79
C PHE A 211 18.69 -19.83 23.52
N LEU A 212 17.72 -20.64 23.07
CA LEU A 212 17.48 -21.97 23.61
C LEU A 212 18.76 -22.81 23.55
N TYR A 213 19.41 -22.83 22.39
CA TYR A 213 20.63 -23.58 22.17
C TYR A 213 21.82 -23.05 22.99
N TYR A 214 22.10 -21.74 22.93
CA TYR A 214 23.29 -21.15 23.57
C TYR A 214 23.23 -21.22 25.11
N PHE A 215 22.08 -20.86 25.71
CA PHE A 215 21.95 -20.86 27.17
C PHE A 215 21.72 -22.24 27.78
N ALA A 216 21.11 -23.19 27.04
CA ALA A 216 21.10 -24.58 27.50
C ALA A 216 22.53 -25.13 27.58
N SER A 217 23.34 -24.86 26.55
CA SER A 217 24.76 -25.24 26.52
C SER A 217 25.55 -24.61 27.68
N ASP A 218 25.46 -23.29 27.88
CA ASP A 218 26.17 -22.61 28.99
C ASP A 218 25.70 -23.07 30.38
N TYR A 219 24.39 -23.28 30.57
CA TYR A 219 23.85 -23.73 31.85
C TYR A 219 24.26 -25.17 32.19
N MET A 220 24.18 -26.10 31.22
CA MET A 220 24.60 -27.49 31.42
C MET A 220 26.10 -27.57 31.73
N ASN A 221 26.92 -26.77 31.05
CA ASN A 221 28.36 -26.67 31.30
C ASN A 221 28.66 -26.15 32.71
N ARG A 222 27.95 -25.10 33.17
CA ARG A 222 28.14 -24.52 34.51
C ARG A 222 27.59 -25.38 35.65
N ALA A 223 26.56 -26.17 35.39
CA ALA A 223 25.94 -27.05 36.40
C ALA A 223 26.79 -28.29 36.74
N GLY A 224 27.99 -28.44 36.15
CA GLY A 224 28.84 -29.62 36.36
C GLY A 224 28.27 -30.89 35.73
N LEU A 225 27.21 -30.78 34.92
CA LEU A 225 26.70 -31.83 34.05
C LEU A 225 27.56 -31.99 32.78
N GLY A 226 28.76 -31.37 32.77
CA GLY A 226 29.74 -31.35 31.70
C GLY A 226 30.44 -32.69 31.45
N MET A 227 29.68 -33.78 31.34
CA MET A 227 30.15 -35.00 30.68
C MET A 227 30.15 -34.88 29.14
N PHE A 228 29.86 -33.69 28.59
CA PHE A 228 29.78 -33.44 27.15
C PHE A 228 30.60 -32.22 26.74
N THR A 229 31.89 -32.26 27.09
CA THR A 229 32.89 -31.40 26.46
C THR A 229 33.15 -31.94 25.05
N GLU A 230 32.97 -31.08 24.05
CA GLU A 230 33.17 -31.35 22.60
C GLU A 230 32.04 -32.11 21.92
N GLY A 231 31.16 -31.36 21.25
CA GLY A 231 30.23 -31.93 20.27
C GLY A 231 28.83 -31.35 20.40
N ASN A 232 28.32 -30.94 19.24
CA ASN A 232 26.94 -30.52 18.98
C ASN A 232 25.93 -31.23 19.90
N GLN A 233 25.45 -30.54 20.93
CA GLN A 233 24.42 -31.10 21.82
C GLN A 233 23.19 -31.43 20.98
N PRO A 234 22.68 -32.67 21.04
CA PRO A 234 21.59 -33.07 20.17
C PRO A 234 20.31 -32.33 20.59
N LEU A 235 19.49 -31.95 19.61
CA LEU A 235 18.35 -31.03 19.78
C LEU A 235 17.32 -31.55 20.80
N ASP A 236 17.20 -32.87 20.92
CA ASP A 236 16.31 -33.57 21.83
C ASP A 236 16.62 -33.30 23.30
N GLU A 237 17.89 -33.22 23.69
CA GLU A 237 18.30 -32.91 25.07
C GLU A 237 17.97 -31.46 25.44
N VAL A 238 18.26 -30.53 24.53
CA VAL A 238 17.88 -29.12 24.69
C VAL A 238 16.36 -28.99 24.84
N VAL A 239 15.60 -29.70 23.99
CA VAL A 239 14.13 -29.72 24.06
C VAL A 239 13.64 -30.32 25.38
N ALA A 240 14.24 -31.40 25.87
CA ALA A 240 13.89 -32.02 27.15
C ALA A 240 14.16 -31.08 28.34
N PHE A 241 15.27 -30.34 28.31
CA PHE A 241 15.59 -29.33 29.33
C PHE A 241 14.53 -28.23 29.41
N TYR A 242 14.06 -27.71 28.29
CA TYR A 242 13.03 -26.66 28.31
C TYR A 242 11.62 -27.19 28.58
N LYS A 243 11.31 -28.44 28.21
CA LYS A 243 10.07 -29.10 28.62
C LYS A 243 9.95 -29.17 30.15
N SER A 244 11.07 -29.40 30.85
CA SER A 244 11.11 -29.40 32.31
C SER A 244 11.19 -28.00 32.95
N HIS A 245 11.58 -26.98 32.18
CA HIS A 245 11.71 -25.59 32.65
C HIS A 245 10.97 -24.60 31.73
N PRO A 246 9.62 -24.70 31.62
CA PRO A 246 8.84 -23.91 30.67
C PRO A 246 8.94 -22.40 30.92
N SER A 247 9.13 -21.97 32.17
CA SER A 247 9.33 -20.56 32.52
C SER A 247 10.65 -19.96 32.01
N ARG A 248 11.60 -20.80 31.58
CA ARG A 248 12.82 -20.34 30.88
C ARG A 248 12.62 -20.18 29.39
N LEU A 249 11.59 -20.82 28.83
CA LEU A 249 11.24 -20.76 27.41
C LEU A 249 10.22 -19.65 27.13
N LEU A 250 9.27 -19.43 28.04
CA LEU A 250 8.26 -18.37 27.97
C LEU A 250 8.44 -17.42 29.15
N THR A 251 9.01 -16.26 28.86
CA THR A 251 9.23 -15.17 29.79
C THR A 251 8.07 -14.16 29.75
N ILE A 252 7.94 -13.34 30.81
CA ILE A 252 6.97 -12.24 30.83
C ILE A 252 7.19 -11.23 29.69
N TRP A 253 8.41 -11.19 29.16
CA TRP A 253 8.78 -10.34 28.04
C TRP A 253 8.17 -10.81 26.71
N ASP A 254 7.91 -12.10 26.55
CA ASP A 254 7.30 -12.65 25.33
C ASP A 254 5.84 -12.21 25.19
N LEU A 255 5.15 -11.99 26.32
CA LEU A 255 3.80 -11.42 26.35
C LEU A 255 3.76 -9.96 25.87
N ILE A 256 4.89 -9.26 25.91
CA ILE A 256 5.01 -7.86 25.48
C ILE A 256 5.54 -7.80 24.04
N PHE A 257 6.56 -8.58 23.72
CA PHE A 257 7.28 -8.45 22.45
C PHE A 257 6.64 -9.21 21.30
N PHE A 258 6.03 -10.37 21.55
CA PHE A 258 5.34 -11.09 20.48
C PHE A 258 4.17 -10.28 19.89
N PRO A 259 3.29 -9.63 20.69
CA PRO A 259 2.28 -8.74 20.12
C PRO A 259 2.89 -7.54 19.37
N LEU A 260 4.04 -7.04 19.82
CA LEU A 260 4.69 -5.89 19.21
C LEU A 260 5.18 -6.20 17.78
N THR A 261 5.69 -7.42 17.52
CA THR A 261 6.10 -7.83 16.16
C THR A 261 4.93 -7.88 15.18
N LEU A 262 3.71 -8.12 15.69
CA LEU A 262 2.49 -8.12 14.90
C LEU A 262 1.96 -6.71 14.65
N VAL A 263 2.11 -5.78 15.58
CA VAL A 263 1.48 -4.45 15.53
C VAL A 263 2.37 -3.39 14.86
N VAL A 264 3.68 -3.42 15.11
CA VAL A 264 4.62 -2.38 14.64
C VAL A 264 4.63 -2.21 13.11
N PRO A 265 4.62 -3.28 12.29
CA PRO A 265 4.58 -3.14 10.83
C PRO A 265 3.37 -2.34 10.33
N TRP A 266 2.23 -2.45 11.01
CA TRP A 266 0.97 -1.81 10.64
C TRP A 266 0.89 -0.37 11.15
N PHE A 267 1.38 -0.11 12.36
CA PHE A 267 1.41 1.24 12.94
C PHE A 267 2.34 2.18 12.16
N LEU A 268 3.51 1.70 11.75
CA LEU A 268 4.47 2.48 10.97
C LEU A 268 3.96 2.76 9.55
N ALA A 269 3.08 1.91 9.02
CA ALA A 269 2.52 2.11 7.70
C ALA A 269 1.56 3.31 7.63
N GLY A 270 0.79 3.57 8.69
CA GLY A 270 -0.22 4.63 8.76
C GLY A 270 0.31 6.07 8.64
N LYS A 271 1.60 6.31 8.88
CA LYS A 271 2.22 7.64 8.75
C LYS A 271 2.63 7.94 7.30
N ARG A 272 1.69 8.10 6.36
CA ARG A 272 2.02 8.65 5.03
C ARG A 272 2.75 9.99 5.22
N LYS A 273 3.95 10.14 4.65
CA LYS A 273 4.42 11.49 4.33
C LYS A 273 3.50 11.97 3.22
N LYS A 274 2.67 12.96 3.52
CA LYS A 274 2.09 13.84 2.50
C LYS A 274 3.31 14.46 1.79
N ALA A 275 3.61 13.99 0.60
CA ALA A 275 4.48 14.68 -0.34
C ALA A 275 3.55 15.45 -1.28
#